data_AF-A0A9C8Q4G7-F1
#
_entry.id   AF-A0A9C8Q4G7-F1
#
_cell.length_a   1.000
_cell.length_b   1.000
_cell.length_c   1.000
_cell.angle_alpha   90.00
_cell.angle_beta   90.00
_cell.angle_gamma   90.00
#
_symmetry.space_group_name_H-M   'P 1'
#
loop_
_entity.id
_entity.type
_entity.pdbx_description
1 polymer ?
#
loop_
_entity_poly.entity_id
_entity_poly.type
_entity_poly.pdbx_seq_one_letter_code
_entity_poly.pdbx_strand_id
1 'polypeptide(L)' 'MTLDETDGRLLAALQKNAHLTAQELGDRLHLSPSQAGRRRQRLETEGYIQGYTAKLNPERLGLSVQGFIQVHL' A
#
# COMPACT_ATOMS: atom_id res chain seq x y z
N MET A 1 -11.98 11.54 12.02
CA MET A 1 -11.59 12.10 10.70
C MET A 1 -11.77 10.99 9.68
N THR A 2 -12.48 11.22 8.59
CA THR A 2 -12.93 10.18 7.66
C THR A 2 -12.03 10.15 6.42
N LEU A 3 -11.66 8.93 6.01
CA LEU A 3 -10.97 8.66 4.75
C LEU A 3 -11.86 9.13 3.58
N ASP A 4 -11.32 9.97 2.68
CA ASP A 4 -12.08 10.39 1.49
C ASP A 4 -11.85 9.43 0.31
N GLU A 5 -12.62 9.59 -0.77
CA GLU A 5 -12.52 8.74 -1.96
C GLU A 5 -11.13 8.79 -2.61
N THR A 6 -10.45 9.92 -2.54
CA THR A 6 -9.11 10.09 -3.12
C THR A 6 -8.06 9.37 -2.30
N ASP A 7 -8.18 9.39 -0.97
CA ASP A 7 -7.36 8.59 -0.08
C ASP A 7 -7.56 7.09 -0.35
N GLY A 8 -8.81 6.64 -0.55
CA GLY A 8 -9.11 5.26 -0.94
C GLY A 8 -8.42 4.84 -2.25
N ARG A 9 -8.48 5.70 -3.27
CA ARG A 9 -7.79 5.46 -4.56
C ARG A 9 -6.26 5.48 -4.41
N LEU A 10 -5.72 6.36 -3.56
CA LEU A 10 -4.29 6.42 -3.26
C LEU A 10 -3.82 5.14 -2.58
N LEU A 11 -4.53 4.66 -1.55
CA LEU A 11 -4.21 3.40 -0.88
C LEU A 11 -4.29 2.21 -1.84
N ALA A 12 -5.31 2.14 -2.69
CA ALA A 12 -5.43 1.10 -3.71
C ALA A 12 -4.26 1.13 -4.72
N ALA A 13 -3.78 2.32 -5.10
CA ALA A 13 -2.61 2.47 -5.96
C ALA A 13 -1.33 2.00 -5.28
N LEU A 14 -1.11 2.38 -4.01
CA LEU A 14 0.06 1.98 -3.24
C LEU A 14 0.08 0.49 -2.90
N GLN A 15 -1.07 -0.14 -2.65
CA GLN A 15 -1.16 -1.59 -2.46
C GLN A 15 -0.74 -2.38 -3.71
N LYS A 16 -0.96 -1.83 -4.91
CA LYS A 16 -0.49 -2.41 -6.16
C LYS A 16 1.00 -2.13 -6.39
N ASN A 17 1.44 -0.91 -6.08
CA ASN A 17 2.84 -0.51 -6.19
C ASN A 17 3.20 0.54 -5.13
N ALA A 18 3.93 0.12 -4.10
CA ALA A 18 4.40 0.96 -3.01
C ALA A 18 5.47 2.00 -3.44
N HIS A 19 6.13 1.77 -4.58
CA HIS A 19 7.23 2.59 -5.07
C HIS A 19 6.77 3.78 -5.94
N LEU A 20 5.45 3.97 -6.11
CA LEU A 20 4.95 5.11 -6.86
C LEU A 20 5.44 6.42 -6.25
N THR A 21 6.07 7.24 -7.08
CA THR A 21 6.51 8.59 -6.75
C THR A 21 5.30 9.51 -6.56
N ALA A 22 5.52 10.64 -5.89
CA ALA A 22 4.49 11.66 -5.75
C ALA A 22 3.98 12.17 -7.11
N GLN A 23 4.85 12.20 -8.14
CA GLN A 23 4.47 12.60 -9.49
C GLN A 23 3.57 11.57 -10.17
N GLU A 24 3.93 10.29 -10.13
CA GLU A 24 3.10 9.21 -10.70
C GLU A 24 1.75 9.07 -9.97
N LEU A 25 1.73 9.27 -8.65
CA LEU A 25 0.48 9.34 -7.88
C LEU A 25 -0.37 10.55 -8.29
N GLY A 26 0.26 11.70 -8.50
CA GLY A 26 -0.39 12.91 -8.99
C GLY A 26 -1.08 12.68 -10.34
N ASP A 27 -0.34 12.12 -11.31
CA ASP A 27 -0.85 11.83 -12.65
C ASP A 27 -2.03 10.84 -12.62
N ARG A 28 -1.93 9.79 -11.79
CA ARG A 28 -2.98 8.76 -11.67
C ARG A 28 -4.23 9.23 -10.94
N LEU A 29 -4.09 10.14 -9.97
CA LEU A 29 -5.17 10.57 -9.08
C LEU A 29 -5.71 11.96 -9.44
N HIS A 30 -5.21 12.56 -10.52
CA HIS A 30 -5.52 13.93 -10.94
C HIS A 30 -5.23 14.97 -9.84
N LEU A 31 -4.08 14.82 -9.18
CA LEU A 31 -3.59 15.70 -8.13
C LEU A 31 -2.28 16.34 -8.55
N SER A 32 -1.94 17.50 -7.96
CA SER A 32 -0.56 17.96 -8.05
C SER A 32 0.37 17.02 -7.27
N PRO A 33 1.65 16.88 -7.66
CA PRO A 33 2.60 16.01 -6.95
C PRO A 33 2.72 16.36 -5.45
N SER A 34 2.64 17.65 -5.11
CA SER A 34 2.71 18.11 -3.72
C SER A 34 1.45 17.75 -2.91
N GLN A 35 0.28 17.66 -3.53
CA GLN A 35 -0.95 17.19 -2.87
C GLN A 35 -0.90 15.67 -2.64
N ALA A 36 -0.48 14.90 -3.64
CA ALA A 36 -0.33 13.45 -3.52
C ALA A 36 0.69 13.07 -2.41
N GLY A 37 1.84 13.74 -2.38
CA GLY A 37 2.86 13.52 -1.35
C GLY A 37 2.37 13.84 0.06
N ARG A 38 1.69 14.98 0.25
CA ARG A 38 1.12 15.36 1.56
C ARG A 38 0.06 14.37 2.03
N ARG A 39 -0.80 13.87 1.13
CA ARG A 39 -1.81 12.85 1.47
C ARG A 39 -1.16 11.53 1.87
N ARG A 40 -0.16 11.05 1.12
CA ARG A 40 0.60 9.85 1.48
C ARG A 40 1.23 9.99 2.87
N GLN A 41 1.96 11.08 3.10
CA GLN A 41 2.60 11.35 4.40
C GLN A 41 1.59 11.36 5.55
N ARG A 42 0.43 11.99 5.35
CA ARG A 42 -0.64 12.01 6.33
C ARG A 42 -1.17 10.60 6.65
N LEU A 43 -1.44 9.79 5.62
CA LEU A 43 -1.95 8.43 5.79
C LEU A 43 -0.93 7.49 6.47
N GLU A 44 0.37 7.72 6.27
CA GLU A 44 1.44 7.06 7.02
C GLU A 44 1.46 7.51 8.49
N THR A 45 1.42 8.82 8.75
CA THR A 45 1.45 9.36 10.11
C THR A 45 0.20 9.00 10.92
N GLU A 46 -0.96 8.92 10.28
CA GLU A 46 -2.23 8.49 10.92
C GLU A 46 -2.34 6.97 11.08
N GLY A 47 -1.37 6.19 10.57
CA GLY A 47 -1.33 4.74 10.73
C GLY A 47 -2.22 3.95 9.78
N TYR A 48 -2.86 4.60 8.80
CA TYR A 48 -3.56 3.90 7.71
C TYR A 48 -2.58 3.11 6.84
N ILE A 49 -1.36 3.65 6.64
CA ILE A 49 -0.25 2.93 6.04
C ILE A 49 0.70 2.51 7.17
N GLN A 50 0.63 1.23 7.55
CA GLN A 50 1.44 0.68 8.64
C GLN A 50 2.88 0.38 8.24
N GLY A 51 3.13 0.17 6.94
CA GLY A 51 4.45 -0.10 6.42
C GLY A 51 4.43 -0.58 4.98
N TYR A 52 5.62 -0.73 4.41
CA TYR A 52 5.84 -1.27 3.08
C TYR A 52 6.62 -2.57 3.20
N THR A 53 6.16 -3.61 2.49
CA THR A 53 6.78 -4.94 2.55
C THR A 53 7.26 -5.37 1.18
N ALA A 54 8.36 -6.10 1.15
CA ALA A 54 8.76 -6.86 -0.03
C ALA A 54 7.91 -8.13 -0.13
N LYS A 55 7.38 -8.43 -1.32
CA LYS A 55 6.77 -9.73 -1.62
C LYS A 55 7.85 -10.67 -2.14
N LEU A 56 8.23 -11.63 -1.32
CA LEU A 56 9.29 -12.58 -1.64
C LEU A 56 8.74 -13.80 -2.37
N ASN A 57 9.58 -14.42 -3.22
CA ASN A 57 9.26 -15.70 -3.83
C ASN A 57 9.63 -16.84 -2.86
N PRO A 58 8.66 -17.60 -2.34
CA PRO A 58 8.94 -18.65 -1.36
C PRO A 58 9.77 -19.81 -1.94
N GLU A 59 9.54 -20.21 -3.21
CA GLU A 59 10.29 -21.29 -3.86
C GLU A 59 11.78 -20.97 -3.97
N ARG A 60 12.12 -19.74 -4.35
CA ARG A 60 13.51 -19.28 -4.43
C ARG A 60 14.19 -19.17 -3.06
N LEU A 61 13.40 -19.10 -1.99
CA LEU A 61 13.89 -19.11 -0.62
C LEU A 61 13.96 -20.52 -0.01
N GLY A 62 13.64 -21.57 -0.78
CA GLY A 62 13.59 -22.95 -0.29
C GLY A 62 12.37 -23.27 0.58
N LEU A 63 11.36 -22.38 0.60
CA LEU A 63 10.10 -22.60 1.32
C LEU A 63 9.14 -23.39 0.42
N SER A 64 9.37 -24.69 0.31
CA SER A 64 8.66 -25.58 -0.61
C SER A 64 7.30 -26.10 -0.12
N VAL A 65 6.96 -25.87 1.16
CA VAL A 65 5.73 -26.34 1.77
C VAL A 65 4.91 -25.15 2.27
N GLN A 66 3.66 -25.07 1.82
CA GLN A 66 2.65 -24.16 2.35
C GLN A 66 1.45 -24.97 2.84
N GLY A 67 1.09 -24.79 4.11
CA GLY A 67 -0.04 -25.47 4.73
C GLY A 67 -1.02 -24.48 5.33
N PHE A 68 -2.30 -24.85 5.33
CA PHE A 68 -3.35 -24.14 6.07
C PHE A 68 -3.87 -25.08 7.16
N ILE A 69 -3.94 -24.60 8.40
CA ILE A 69 -4.46 -25.37 9.54
C ILE A 69 -5.76 -24.71 9.98
N GLN A 70 -6.85 -25.48 9.95
CA GLN A 70 -8.14 -25.08 10.48
C GLN A 70 -8.32 -25.69 11.87
N VAL A 71 -8.57 -24.83 12.87
CA VAL A 71 -8.80 -25.25 14.25
C VAL A 71 -10.29 -25.08 14.57
N HIS A 72 -10.90 -26.12 15.12
CA HIS A 72 -12.25 -26.07 15.67
C HIS A 72 -12.16 -25.96 17.20
N LEU A 73 -12.92 -25.02 17.77
CA LEU A 73 -13.09 -24.82 19.21
C LEU A 73 -14.14 -25.77 19.78
#